data_AF-A0A3E1E006-F1
#
_entry.id   AF-A0A3E1E006-F1
#
_cell.length_a   1.000
_cell.length_b   1.000
_cell.length_c   1.000
_cell.angle_alpha   90.00
_cell.angle_beta   90.00
_cell.angle_gamma   90.00
#
_symmetry.space_group_name_H-M   'P 1'
#
loop_
_entity.id
_entity.type
_entity.pdbx_description
1 polymer ?
#
loop_
_entity_poly.entity_id
_entity_poly.type
_entity_poly.pdbx_seq_one_letter_code
_entity_poly.pdbx_strand_id
1 'polypeptide(L)'
;MRIRLIMGKTCGEEAPAAPLPFGGETPQSPSLAIFPPFPARVDKSEPCASDEAMLLPLPSLTRRLNAMAEEPGFGAEALRAELQRSHPAMLNQILEDAECPERFAAWGKSSNLERDADRELVHPALLCALCGLAGLEPPHNSVTNAGLLHTYGYLLSNRRTPFGFKRERWTQPVLETGLNLRPGLLLPVPRSGTLLGNVTALCQAVWKPGSADEPSNLTADGSPLLRSGATLIEQPETSSVRLLTRLIPFANPKTRTARAALFHAWEKGENLQFITVFPVAPAALEKLKAQFQNGPSLVKPRFNSAIPGLGPEGDPGQRIVAPATPP
;
A
#
# COMPACT_ATOMS: atom_id res chain seq x y z
N MET A 1 34.39 -17.70 -51.74
CA MET A 1 34.31 -18.97 -52.49
C MET A 1 32.89 -19.12 -53.02
N ARG A 2 32.74 -19.70 -54.22
CA ARG A 2 31.66 -19.51 -55.20
C ARG A 2 30.26 -20.01 -54.80
N ILE A 3 29.27 -19.31 -55.36
CA ILE A 3 27.84 -19.61 -55.52
C ILE A 3 27.62 -20.90 -56.34
N ARG A 4 26.56 -21.67 -56.02
CA ARG A 4 25.75 -22.39 -57.02
C ARG A 4 24.28 -22.51 -56.57
N LEU A 5 23.40 -21.93 -57.40
CA LEU A 5 21.97 -22.18 -57.53
C LEU A 5 21.69 -23.59 -58.04
N ILE A 6 20.59 -24.23 -57.61
CA ILE A 6 19.72 -25.07 -58.46
C ILE A 6 18.25 -24.84 -58.07
N MET A 7 17.43 -24.59 -59.10
CA MET A 7 15.97 -24.43 -59.07
C MET A 7 15.24 -25.78 -58.99
N GLY A 8 14.02 -25.78 -58.44
CA GLY A 8 13.01 -26.81 -58.66
C GLY A 8 11.61 -26.25 -58.44
N LYS A 9 10.89 -25.96 -59.53
CA LYS A 9 9.45 -25.62 -59.58
C LYS A 9 8.63 -26.91 -59.59
N THR A 10 7.48 -26.93 -58.92
CA THR A 10 6.24 -27.54 -59.43
C THR A 10 5.02 -26.80 -58.89
N CYS A 11 4.17 -26.37 -59.83
CA CYS A 11 2.83 -25.83 -59.59
C CYS A 11 1.86 -26.94 -59.16
N GLY A 12 0.92 -26.57 -58.29
CA GLY A 12 -0.33 -27.29 -58.05
C GLY A 12 -1.39 -26.26 -57.69
N GLU A 13 -2.28 -25.99 -58.64
CA GLU A 13 -3.49 -25.19 -58.47
C GLU A 13 -4.51 -25.99 -57.63
N GLU A 14 -5.04 -25.40 -56.57
CA GLU A 14 -6.33 -25.83 -56.00
C GLU A 14 -7.21 -24.59 -55.78
N ALA A 15 -8.47 -24.74 -56.20
CA ALA A 15 -9.51 -23.73 -56.29
C ALA A 15 -10.04 -23.28 -54.92
N PRO A 16 -10.66 -22.08 -54.82
CA PRO A 16 -11.14 -21.54 -53.56
C PRO A 16 -12.44 -22.22 -53.08
N ALA A 17 -12.41 -22.73 -51.85
CA ALA A 17 -13.60 -23.21 -51.14
C ALA A 17 -14.47 -22.02 -50.68
N ALA A 18 -15.78 -22.17 -50.84
CA ALA A 18 -16.81 -21.21 -50.45
C ALA A 18 -16.86 -20.99 -48.92
N PRO A 19 -17.24 -19.77 -48.45
CA PRO A 19 -17.38 -19.50 -47.02
C PRO A 19 -18.69 -20.11 -46.48
N LEU A 20 -18.58 -20.93 -45.44
CA LEU A 20 -19.70 -21.34 -44.60
C LEU A 20 -20.06 -20.23 -43.60
N PRO A 21 -21.35 -20.01 -43.28
CA PRO A 21 -21.77 -19.01 -42.31
C PRO A 21 -21.62 -19.59 -40.90
N PHE A 22 -20.54 -19.23 -40.20
CA PHE A 22 -20.46 -19.44 -38.75
C PHE A 22 -21.00 -18.19 -38.04
N GLY A 23 -22.29 -18.24 -37.72
CA GLY A 23 -22.86 -17.49 -36.61
C GLY A 23 -22.32 -18.06 -35.31
N GLY A 24 -21.17 -17.53 -34.87
CA GLY A 24 -20.64 -17.75 -33.53
C GLY A 24 -20.92 -16.50 -32.72
N GLU A 25 -21.83 -16.60 -31.75
CA GLU A 25 -22.06 -15.59 -30.73
C GLU A 25 -20.71 -15.18 -30.13
N THR A 26 -20.44 -13.89 -30.14
CA THR A 26 -19.30 -13.32 -29.42
C THR A 26 -19.47 -13.68 -27.95
N PRO A 27 -18.46 -14.26 -27.27
CA PRO A 27 -18.55 -14.44 -25.84
C PRO A 27 -18.74 -13.06 -25.22
N GLN A 28 -19.89 -12.84 -24.59
CA GLN A 28 -20.13 -11.64 -23.81
C GLN A 28 -19.01 -11.56 -22.78
N SER A 29 -18.14 -10.55 -22.92
CA SER A 29 -17.18 -10.17 -21.90
C SER A 29 -17.92 -10.09 -20.56
N PRO A 30 -17.43 -10.73 -19.49
CA PRO A 30 -18.07 -10.64 -18.20
C PRO A 30 -18.18 -9.17 -17.81
N SER A 31 -19.43 -8.73 -17.60
CA SER A 31 -19.76 -7.38 -17.18
C SER A 31 -18.96 -7.00 -15.93
N LEU A 32 -18.26 -5.87 -16.01
CA LEU A 32 -17.43 -5.23 -14.98
C LEU A 32 -18.25 -4.73 -13.78
N ALA A 33 -19.19 -5.52 -13.25
CA ALA A 33 -19.91 -5.22 -12.01
C ALA A 33 -19.05 -5.53 -10.76
N ILE A 34 -17.74 -5.30 -10.84
CA ILE A 34 -16.76 -5.57 -9.76
C ILE A 34 -16.75 -4.44 -8.71
N PHE A 35 -17.27 -3.26 -9.08
CA PHE A 35 -17.31 -2.08 -8.20
C PHE A 35 -18.76 -1.60 -8.03
N PRO A 36 -19.30 -1.54 -6.81
CA PRO A 36 -20.63 -0.98 -6.59
C PRO A 36 -20.65 0.53 -6.94
N PRO A 37 -21.82 1.09 -7.30
CA PRO A 37 -21.99 2.53 -7.47
C PRO A 37 -21.64 3.29 -6.18
N PHE A 38 -21.06 4.48 -6.32
CA PHE A 38 -20.58 5.28 -5.18
C PHE A 38 -21.73 5.67 -4.22
N PRO A 39 -21.53 5.61 -2.89
CA PRO A 39 -22.54 6.01 -1.92
C PRO A 39 -22.86 7.51 -2.04
N ALA A 40 -24.14 7.85 -1.85
CA ALA A 40 -24.62 9.22 -1.90
C ALA A 40 -24.34 9.96 -0.58
N ARG A 41 -23.80 11.18 -0.72
CA ARG A 41 -23.79 12.34 0.19
C ARG A 41 -23.65 12.09 1.71
N VAL A 42 -22.49 12.48 2.26
CA VAL A 42 -22.36 12.88 3.68
C VAL A 42 -22.55 14.40 3.77
N ASP A 43 -23.35 14.85 4.74
CA ASP A 43 -23.71 16.26 4.93
C ASP A 43 -22.57 17.07 5.58
N LYS A 44 -22.57 18.37 5.33
CA LYS A 44 -21.51 19.29 5.78
C LYS A 44 -21.81 19.81 7.19
N SER A 45 -20.95 19.50 8.16
CA SER A 45 -20.35 20.51 9.04
C SER A 45 -19.42 19.88 10.08
N GLU A 46 -18.18 20.37 10.13
CA GLU A 46 -17.54 20.93 11.32
C GLU A 46 -16.19 21.54 10.88
N PRO A 47 -15.71 22.61 11.56
CA PRO A 47 -14.49 23.30 11.16
C PRO A 47 -13.26 22.38 11.22
N CYS A 48 -12.40 22.57 10.22
CA CYS A 48 -11.18 21.83 9.98
C CYS A 48 -10.24 21.87 11.20
N ALA A 49 -9.48 20.78 11.38
CA ALA A 49 -8.53 20.55 12.47
C ALA A 49 -7.81 21.83 12.96
N SER A 50 -7.72 21.95 14.30
CA SER A 50 -6.85 22.89 15.01
C SER A 50 -5.50 23.05 14.29
N ASP A 51 -5.15 24.31 14.01
CA ASP A 51 -4.01 24.77 13.21
C ASP A 51 -2.63 24.17 13.61
N GLU A 52 -2.51 23.53 14.77
CA GLU A 52 -1.27 22.89 15.24
C GLU A 52 -0.87 21.64 14.45
N ALA A 53 -1.81 20.85 13.92
CA ALA A 53 -1.48 19.67 13.10
C ALA A 53 -0.96 20.06 11.70
N MET A 54 -1.14 21.32 11.30
CA MET A 54 -0.90 21.81 9.94
C MET A 54 0.55 22.30 9.70
N LEU A 55 1.38 22.39 10.74
CA LEU A 55 2.70 23.05 10.67
C LEU A 55 3.85 22.29 11.32
N LEU A 56 3.86 20.95 11.31
CA LEU A 56 5.16 20.27 11.46
C LEU A 56 5.97 20.56 10.17
N PRO A 57 7.12 21.25 10.25
CA PRO A 57 7.95 21.48 9.07
C PRO A 57 8.73 20.20 8.76
N LEU A 58 8.02 19.09 8.51
CA LEU A 58 8.59 17.77 8.22
C LEU A 58 9.68 17.83 7.16
N PRO A 59 9.57 18.61 6.05
CA PRO A 59 10.67 18.74 5.11
C PRO A 59 11.97 19.29 5.72
N SER A 60 11.85 20.25 6.65
CA SER A 60 13.01 20.81 7.36
C SER A 60 13.55 19.84 8.41
N LEU A 61 12.68 19.13 9.14
CA LEU A 61 13.10 18.05 10.04
C LEU A 61 13.87 16.98 9.27
N THR A 62 13.29 16.45 8.19
CA THR A 62 13.93 15.39 7.40
C THR A 62 15.28 15.82 6.85
N ARG A 63 15.41 17.07 6.36
CA ARG A 63 16.72 17.58 5.91
C ARG A 63 17.75 17.60 7.04
N ARG A 64 17.37 18.07 8.23
CA ARG A 64 18.27 18.06 9.40
C ARG A 64 18.64 16.64 9.82
N LEU A 65 17.67 15.75 9.93
CA LEU A 65 17.92 14.36 10.31
C LEU A 65 18.78 13.63 9.29
N ASN A 66 18.59 13.88 7.99
CA ASN A 66 19.48 13.33 6.98
C ASN A 66 20.91 13.86 7.14
N ALA A 67 21.09 15.17 7.35
CA ALA A 67 22.41 15.73 7.59
C ALA A 67 23.08 15.15 8.84
N MET A 68 22.32 14.97 9.93
CA MET A 68 22.81 14.28 11.14
C MET A 68 23.17 12.83 10.86
N ALA A 69 22.42 12.15 9.98
CA ALA A 69 22.63 10.75 9.65
C ALA A 69 23.88 10.48 8.77
N GLU A 70 24.48 11.53 8.19
CA GLU A 70 25.79 11.46 7.54
C GLU A 70 26.94 11.46 8.57
N GLU A 71 26.70 11.91 9.80
CA GLU A 71 27.73 12.02 10.83
C GLU A 71 28.04 10.65 11.47
N PRO A 72 29.33 10.31 11.67
CA PRO A 72 29.71 9.11 12.39
C PRO A 72 29.10 9.06 13.80
N GLY A 73 28.54 7.92 14.17
CA GLY A 73 27.93 7.72 15.49
C GLY A 73 26.48 8.20 15.59
N PHE A 74 25.86 8.67 14.51
CA PHE A 74 24.42 8.88 14.48
C PHE A 74 23.68 7.57 14.77
N GLY A 75 22.72 7.61 15.70
CA GLY A 75 21.97 6.45 16.16
C GLY A 75 20.70 6.84 16.92
N ALA A 76 20.10 5.86 17.60
CA ALA A 76 18.81 6.02 18.28
C ALA A 76 18.82 7.18 19.30
N GLU A 77 19.86 7.34 20.11
CA GLU A 77 19.95 8.43 21.09
C GLU A 77 20.04 9.82 20.46
N ALA A 78 20.81 9.97 19.36
CA ALA A 78 20.89 11.23 18.63
C ALA A 78 19.52 11.59 17.99
N LEU A 79 18.84 10.59 17.42
CA LEU A 79 17.48 10.76 16.90
C LEU A 79 16.50 11.11 18.01
N ARG A 80 16.56 10.43 19.17
CA ARG A 80 15.75 10.70 20.35
C ARG A 80 15.89 12.15 20.78
N ALA A 81 17.11 12.64 20.93
CA ALA A 81 17.39 14.01 21.36
C ALA A 81 16.80 15.04 20.38
N GLU A 82 16.97 14.85 19.06
CA GLU A 82 16.42 15.78 18.07
C GLU A 82 14.89 15.74 18.01
N LEU A 83 14.27 14.56 18.08
CA LEU A 83 12.81 14.45 18.11
C LEU A 83 12.23 14.99 19.41
N GLN A 84 12.83 14.73 20.57
CA GLN A 84 12.40 15.29 21.85
C GLN A 84 12.38 16.82 21.81
N ARG A 85 13.40 17.42 21.20
CA ARG A 85 13.56 18.87 21.09
C ARG A 85 12.59 19.50 20.09
N SER A 86 12.32 18.84 18.96
CA SER A 86 11.65 19.48 17.82
C SER A 86 10.27 18.90 17.48
N HIS A 87 10.03 17.62 17.78
CA HIS A 87 8.82 16.87 17.42
C HIS A 87 8.46 15.84 18.52
N PRO A 88 8.26 16.27 19.78
CA PRO A 88 8.07 15.36 20.91
C PRO A 88 6.85 14.44 20.74
N ALA A 89 5.79 14.92 20.07
CA ALA A 89 4.63 14.10 19.76
C ALA A 89 4.95 12.91 18.83
N MET A 90 5.90 13.05 17.90
CA MET A 90 6.34 11.93 17.05
C MET A 90 7.18 10.93 17.87
N LEU A 91 8.08 11.44 18.72
CA LEU A 91 8.88 10.58 19.61
C LEU A 91 7.97 9.76 20.53
N ASN A 92 7.00 10.40 21.19
CA ASN A 92 6.07 9.74 22.10
C ASN A 92 5.29 8.63 21.40
N GLN A 93 4.86 8.83 20.16
CA GLN A 93 4.20 7.78 19.38
C GLN A 93 5.11 6.58 19.14
N ILE A 94 6.35 6.81 18.70
CA ILE A 94 7.32 5.72 18.43
C ILE A 94 7.59 4.93 19.72
N LEU A 95 7.78 5.62 20.85
CA LEU A 95 8.02 4.98 22.14
C LEU A 95 6.78 4.21 22.62
N GLU A 96 5.58 4.78 22.49
CA GLU A 96 4.33 4.09 22.84
C GLU A 96 4.13 2.83 22.00
N ASP A 97 4.42 2.87 20.70
CA ASP A 97 4.34 1.69 19.85
C ASP A 97 5.41 0.64 20.18
N ALA A 98 6.58 1.06 20.67
CA ALA A 98 7.64 0.15 21.12
C ALA A 98 7.21 -0.68 22.35
N GLU A 99 6.36 -0.11 23.21
CA GLU A 99 5.77 -0.81 24.37
C GLU A 99 4.66 -1.82 23.98
N CYS A 100 4.27 -1.84 22.70
CA CYS A 100 3.23 -2.72 22.14
C CYS A 100 3.76 -3.57 20.97
N PRO A 101 4.61 -4.60 21.21
CA PRO A 101 5.26 -5.37 20.15
C PRO A 101 4.30 -6.01 19.13
N GLU A 102 3.08 -6.34 19.56
CA GLU A 102 2.01 -6.88 18.72
C GLU A 102 1.62 -5.92 17.58
N ARG A 103 1.75 -4.61 17.78
CA ARG A 103 1.50 -3.60 16.73
C ARG A 103 2.47 -3.80 15.59
N PHE A 104 3.77 -3.95 15.87
CA PHE A 104 4.77 -4.20 14.83
C PHE A 104 4.66 -5.62 14.27
N ALA A 105 4.30 -6.62 15.08
CA ALA A 105 4.13 -8.01 14.65
C ALA A 105 2.99 -8.20 13.63
N ALA A 106 1.98 -7.33 13.67
CA ALA A 106 0.90 -7.29 12.67
C ALA A 106 1.38 -6.89 11.27
N TRP A 107 2.60 -6.37 11.13
CA TRP A 107 3.17 -5.91 9.86
C TRP A 107 4.25 -6.86 9.36
N GLY A 108 4.27 -7.02 8.04
CA GLY A 108 5.29 -7.79 7.35
C GLY A 108 6.59 -7.00 7.23
N LYS A 109 7.38 -7.35 6.22
CA LYS A 109 8.62 -6.64 5.90
C LYS A 109 8.48 -5.83 4.62
N SER A 110 9.14 -4.68 4.59
CA SER A 110 9.22 -3.83 3.40
C SER A 110 10.64 -3.43 3.11
N SER A 111 10.95 -3.31 1.81
CA SER A 111 12.21 -2.79 1.30
C SER A 111 12.21 -1.25 1.33
N ASN A 112 13.29 -0.70 1.86
CA ASN A 112 13.64 0.71 1.84
C ASN A 112 14.10 1.18 0.45
N LEU A 113 14.18 0.29 -0.56
CA LEU A 113 14.56 0.66 -1.91
C LEU A 113 13.32 1.00 -2.77
N GLU A 114 13.42 2.06 -3.56
CA GLU A 114 12.47 2.35 -4.63
C GLU A 114 12.86 1.53 -5.87
N ARG A 115 11.96 0.64 -6.32
CA ARG A 115 12.26 -0.39 -7.33
C ARG A 115 12.75 0.18 -8.66
N ASP A 116 12.26 1.36 -9.04
CA ASP A 116 12.57 1.97 -10.34
C ASP A 116 13.84 2.83 -10.32
N ALA A 117 14.41 3.09 -9.13
CA ALA A 117 15.50 4.07 -8.98
C ALA A 117 16.73 3.54 -8.24
N ASP A 118 16.68 2.31 -7.72
CA ASP A 118 17.72 1.71 -6.85
C ASP A 118 18.22 2.69 -5.77
N ARG A 119 17.26 3.40 -5.17
CA ARG A 119 17.52 4.48 -4.23
C ARG A 119 16.71 4.27 -2.98
N GLU A 120 17.31 4.64 -1.87
CA GLU A 120 16.69 4.54 -0.57
C GLU A 120 15.59 5.60 -0.39
N LEU A 121 14.47 5.14 0.17
CA LEU A 121 13.33 5.96 0.56
C LEU A 121 13.65 6.79 1.79
N VAL A 122 14.32 6.18 2.76
CA VAL A 122 14.79 6.77 4.03
C VAL A 122 16.29 6.54 4.15
N HIS A 123 17.04 7.52 4.65
CA HIS A 123 18.48 7.36 4.86
C HIS A 123 18.77 6.12 5.75
N PRO A 124 19.74 5.24 5.44
CA PRO A 124 19.94 3.97 6.16
C PRO A 124 20.22 4.15 7.64
N ALA A 125 21.10 5.08 8.00
CA ALA A 125 21.40 5.37 9.40
C ALA A 125 20.18 5.94 10.16
N LEU A 126 19.33 6.72 9.47
CA LEU A 126 18.06 7.20 10.03
C LEU A 126 17.07 6.06 10.24
N LEU A 127 16.96 5.14 9.28
CA LEU A 127 16.10 3.98 9.41
C LEU A 127 16.58 3.02 10.52
N CYS A 128 17.89 2.83 10.65
CA CYS A 128 18.50 2.07 11.73
C CYS A 128 18.19 2.70 13.11
N ALA A 129 18.36 4.01 13.24
CA ALA A 129 18.00 4.75 14.45
C ALA A 129 16.51 4.65 14.79
N LEU A 130 15.62 4.72 13.79
CA LEU A 130 14.17 4.51 13.98
C LEU A 130 13.87 3.09 14.48
N CYS A 131 14.52 2.07 13.93
CA CYS A 131 14.36 0.69 14.41
C CYS A 131 14.78 0.60 15.88
N GLY A 132 15.93 1.18 16.24
CA GLY A 132 16.41 1.22 17.62
C GLY A 132 15.45 1.90 18.60
N LEU A 133 14.83 3.02 18.20
CA LEU A 133 13.80 3.68 19.03
C LEU A 133 12.53 2.85 19.19
N ALA A 134 12.17 2.08 18.16
CA ALA A 134 10.99 1.23 18.14
C ALA A 134 11.22 -0.14 18.80
N GLY A 135 12.41 -0.41 19.35
CA GLY A 135 12.76 -1.73 19.90
C GLY A 135 12.83 -2.83 18.84
N LEU A 136 13.10 -2.47 17.58
CA LEU A 136 13.17 -3.40 16.46
C LEU A 136 14.61 -3.66 16.04
N GLU A 137 14.83 -4.86 15.50
CA GLU A 137 16.08 -5.21 14.82
C GLU A 137 16.43 -4.21 13.71
N PRO A 138 17.72 -3.90 13.51
CA PRO A 138 18.15 -3.02 12.44
C PRO A 138 17.79 -3.58 11.06
N PRO A 139 17.63 -2.72 10.03
CA PRO A 139 17.32 -3.18 8.68
C PRO A 139 18.39 -4.15 8.17
N HIS A 140 17.96 -5.26 7.57
CA HIS A 140 18.84 -6.25 6.94
C HIS A 140 18.61 -6.23 5.43
N ASN A 141 19.68 -6.03 4.63
CA ASN A 141 19.59 -5.87 3.17
C ASN A 141 18.53 -4.83 2.74
N SER A 142 18.52 -3.68 3.41
CA SER A 142 17.54 -2.60 3.20
C SER A 142 16.08 -3.01 3.47
N VAL A 143 15.83 -4.14 4.14
CA VAL A 143 14.49 -4.60 4.51
C VAL A 143 14.28 -4.40 6.01
N THR A 144 13.13 -3.84 6.39
CA THR A 144 12.73 -3.63 7.79
C THR A 144 11.23 -3.89 7.99
N ASN A 145 10.71 -3.67 9.20
CA ASN A 145 9.28 -3.74 9.51
C ASN A 145 8.48 -2.77 8.63
N ALA A 146 7.44 -3.29 7.96
CA ALA A 146 6.61 -2.54 7.04
C ALA A 146 5.83 -1.42 7.73
N GLY A 147 5.32 -1.65 8.95
CA GLY A 147 4.61 -0.65 9.74
C GLY A 147 5.50 0.55 10.06
N LEU A 148 6.71 0.30 10.58
CA LEU A 148 7.70 1.35 10.86
C LEU A 148 8.05 2.16 9.61
N LEU A 149 8.41 1.46 8.51
CA LEU A 149 8.84 2.12 7.28
C LEU A 149 7.70 2.93 6.66
N HIS A 150 6.51 2.35 6.53
CA HIS A 150 5.39 2.97 5.84
C HIS A 150 4.72 4.07 6.66
N THR A 151 4.93 4.15 7.97
CA THR A 151 4.47 5.26 8.83
C THR A 151 5.59 6.26 9.08
N TYR A 152 6.36 6.09 10.15
CA TYR A 152 7.42 7.00 10.60
C TYR A 152 8.52 7.20 9.55
N GLY A 153 8.94 6.11 8.88
CA GLY A 153 9.92 6.20 7.80
C GLY A 153 9.44 7.13 6.68
N TYR A 154 8.19 6.98 6.23
CA TYR A 154 7.63 7.78 5.14
C TYR A 154 7.39 9.23 5.53
N LEU A 155 7.00 9.52 6.78
CA LEU A 155 6.94 10.90 7.30
C LEU A 155 8.30 11.59 7.20
N LEU A 156 9.37 10.83 7.42
CA LEU A 156 10.77 11.27 7.34
C LEU A 156 11.42 10.98 5.99
N SER A 157 10.65 10.81 4.91
CA SER A 157 11.20 10.62 3.56
C SER A 157 11.12 11.89 2.71
N ASN A 158 12.27 12.39 2.24
CA ASN A 158 12.39 13.51 1.28
C ASN A 158 12.21 13.09 -0.19
N ARG A 159 11.89 11.82 -0.48
CA ARG A 159 11.82 11.33 -1.85
C ARG A 159 10.46 11.64 -2.48
N ARG A 160 10.51 12.33 -3.62
CA ARG A 160 9.39 12.46 -4.55
C ARG A 160 9.40 11.26 -5.49
N THR A 161 8.27 10.58 -5.60
CA THR A 161 8.05 9.48 -6.55
C THR A 161 7.17 9.98 -7.71
N PRO A 162 7.00 9.20 -8.80
CA PRO A 162 5.99 9.50 -9.82
C PRO A 162 4.56 9.64 -9.26
N PHE A 163 4.31 9.11 -8.06
CA PHE A 163 3.02 9.14 -7.37
C PHE A 163 2.92 10.22 -6.27
N GLY A 164 3.86 11.17 -6.22
CA GLY A 164 3.95 12.18 -5.16
C GLY A 164 4.96 11.81 -4.07
N PHE A 165 4.96 12.57 -2.97
CA PHE A 165 5.81 12.23 -1.82
C PHE A 165 5.16 11.12 -1.01
N LYS A 166 5.94 10.14 -0.55
CA LYS A 166 5.41 9.05 0.29
C LYS A 166 4.74 9.59 1.58
N ARG A 167 5.26 10.69 2.14
CA ARG A 167 4.68 11.37 3.32
C ARG A 167 3.26 11.89 3.11
N GLU A 168 2.87 12.21 1.87
CA GLU A 168 1.53 12.76 1.57
C GLU A 168 0.40 11.79 1.90
N ARG A 169 0.74 10.50 2.10
CA ARG A 169 -0.19 9.49 2.61
C ARG A 169 -0.74 9.82 3.99
N TRP A 170 0.06 10.52 4.81
CA TRP A 170 -0.26 10.82 6.21
C TRP A 170 -0.38 12.31 6.47
N THR A 171 0.13 13.19 5.61
CA THR A 171 -0.02 14.64 5.79
C THR A 171 -1.29 15.21 5.14
N GLN A 172 -2.11 14.36 4.53
CA GLN A 172 -3.37 14.76 3.92
C GLN A 172 -4.51 13.86 4.41
N PRO A 173 -5.70 14.41 4.72
CA PRO A 173 -6.81 13.64 5.29
C PRO A 173 -7.57 12.83 4.22
N VAL A 174 -6.89 12.31 3.19
CA VAL A 174 -7.53 11.69 2.02
C VAL A 174 -8.19 10.37 2.39
N LEU A 175 -7.49 9.52 3.16
CA LEU A 175 -8.05 8.25 3.63
C LEU A 175 -9.16 8.47 4.64
N GLU A 176 -8.97 9.42 5.57
CA GLU A 176 -9.97 9.73 6.59
C GLU A 176 -11.27 10.19 5.96
N THR A 177 -11.17 11.16 5.06
CA THR A 177 -12.31 11.67 4.30
C THR A 177 -12.95 10.59 3.43
N GLY A 178 -12.13 9.75 2.78
CA GLY A 178 -12.61 8.73 1.84
C GLY A 178 -13.31 7.55 2.50
N LEU A 179 -12.87 7.15 3.69
CA LEU A 179 -13.38 5.99 4.43
C LEU A 179 -14.28 6.39 5.60
N ASN A 180 -14.70 7.67 5.69
CA ASN A 180 -15.49 8.23 6.79
C ASN A 180 -14.85 8.03 8.18
N LEU A 181 -13.51 8.08 8.25
CA LEU A 181 -12.80 7.97 9.52
C LEU A 181 -12.90 9.26 10.32
N ARG A 182 -12.71 9.15 11.64
CA ARG A 182 -12.55 10.32 12.51
C ARG A 182 -11.47 11.27 11.95
N PRO A 183 -11.73 12.58 11.87
CA PRO A 183 -10.73 13.54 11.41
C PRO A 183 -9.49 13.57 12.31
N GLY A 184 -8.30 13.53 11.69
CA GLY A 184 -7.03 13.56 12.41
C GLY A 184 -6.59 12.22 13.00
N LEU A 185 -7.27 11.12 12.71
CA LEU A 185 -6.90 9.77 13.11
C LEU A 185 -5.60 9.28 12.45
N LEU A 186 -5.35 9.62 11.18
CA LEU A 186 -4.22 9.14 10.37
C LEU A 186 -3.20 10.24 10.03
N LEU A 187 -3.30 11.39 10.70
CA LEU A 187 -2.35 12.50 10.55
C LEU A 187 -1.04 12.25 11.34
N PRO A 188 0.05 13.00 11.10
CA PRO A 188 1.35 12.74 11.73
C PRO A 188 1.33 12.93 13.25
N VAL A 189 0.38 13.73 13.74
CA VAL A 189 0.08 13.95 15.16
C VAL A 189 -1.41 13.65 15.34
N PRO A 190 -1.76 12.38 15.57
CA PRO A 190 -3.16 12.04 15.73
C PRO A 190 -3.72 12.56 17.06
N ARG A 191 -5.03 12.81 17.11
CA ARG A 191 -5.70 13.29 18.33
C ARG A 191 -5.75 12.25 19.46
N SER A 192 -5.66 10.97 19.10
CA SER A 192 -5.68 9.84 20.03
C SER A 192 -4.93 8.66 19.43
N GLY A 193 -4.22 7.91 20.28
CA GLY A 193 -3.38 6.80 19.87
C GLY A 193 -2.16 7.26 19.06
N THR A 194 -1.54 6.33 18.37
CA THR A 194 -0.38 6.57 17.49
C THR A 194 -0.77 6.42 16.03
N LEU A 195 0.00 7.01 15.10
CA LEU A 195 -0.21 6.82 13.68
C LEU A 195 -0.17 5.33 13.32
N LEU A 196 0.83 4.58 13.79
CA LEU A 196 0.93 3.15 13.51
C LEU A 196 -0.23 2.37 14.12
N GLY A 197 -0.59 2.63 15.38
CA GLY A 197 -1.71 1.99 16.05
C GLY A 197 -3.03 2.20 15.29
N ASN A 198 -3.32 3.44 14.89
CA ASN A 198 -4.53 3.77 14.16
C ASN A 198 -4.57 3.15 12.74
N VAL A 199 -3.43 3.13 12.04
CA VAL A 199 -3.34 2.45 10.74
C VAL A 199 -3.48 0.93 10.89
N THR A 200 -2.91 0.35 11.94
CA THR A 200 -3.02 -1.08 12.26
C THR A 200 -4.47 -1.46 12.54
N ALA A 201 -5.14 -0.68 13.39
CA ALA A 201 -6.56 -0.81 13.70
C ALA A 201 -7.45 -0.73 12.44
N LEU A 202 -7.15 0.20 11.53
CA LEU A 202 -7.83 0.29 10.24
C LEU A 202 -7.60 -0.96 9.37
N CYS A 203 -6.37 -1.46 9.28
CA CYS A 203 -6.06 -2.67 8.53
C CYS A 203 -6.75 -3.91 9.13
N GLN A 204 -6.79 -4.04 10.46
CA GLN A 204 -7.52 -5.11 11.15
C GLN A 204 -9.02 -5.04 10.84
N ALA A 205 -9.64 -3.86 10.95
CA ALA A 205 -11.05 -3.69 10.62
C ALA A 205 -11.38 -4.06 9.16
N VAL A 206 -10.45 -3.84 8.23
CA VAL A 206 -10.64 -4.21 6.82
C VAL A 206 -10.45 -5.71 6.58
N TRP A 207 -9.43 -6.33 7.17
CA TRP A 207 -9.07 -7.72 6.86
C TRP A 207 -9.67 -8.77 7.80
N LYS A 208 -10.03 -8.40 9.02
CA LYS A 208 -10.57 -9.26 10.07
C LYS A 208 -11.88 -8.68 10.64
N PRO A 209 -12.91 -8.47 9.79
CA PRO A 209 -14.18 -7.93 10.27
C PRO A 209 -14.80 -8.83 11.34
N GLY A 210 -15.34 -8.24 12.39
CA GLY A 210 -15.99 -8.94 13.50
C GLY A 210 -15.03 -9.57 14.52
N SER A 211 -13.73 -9.33 14.42
CA SER A 211 -12.79 -9.74 15.47
C SER A 211 -13.12 -9.02 16.79
N ALA A 212 -12.86 -9.65 17.93
CA ALA A 212 -13.03 -9.00 19.25
C ALA A 212 -12.23 -7.69 19.37
N ASP A 213 -11.14 -7.57 18.60
CA ASP A 213 -10.27 -6.39 18.54
C ASP A 213 -10.72 -5.35 17.51
N GLU A 214 -11.91 -5.50 16.91
CA GLU A 214 -12.40 -4.53 15.94
C GLU A 214 -12.65 -3.18 16.63
N PRO A 215 -11.98 -2.10 16.20
CA PRO A 215 -12.14 -0.82 16.87
C PRO A 215 -13.50 -0.20 16.51
N SER A 216 -14.37 -0.12 17.50
CA SER A 216 -15.72 0.46 17.37
C SER A 216 -15.74 1.98 17.14
N ASN A 217 -14.57 2.62 17.18
CA ASN A 217 -14.41 4.07 17.14
C ASN A 217 -13.57 4.55 15.95
N LEU A 218 -13.49 3.84 14.83
CA LEU A 218 -12.73 4.35 13.67
C LEU A 218 -13.46 5.47 12.92
N THR A 219 -14.78 5.40 12.81
CA THR A 219 -15.60 6.30 11.99
C THR A 219 -16.06 7.54 12.76
N ALA A 220 -16.27 8.64 12.04
CA ALA A 220 -16.63 9.94 12.63
C ALA A 220 -17.98 9.93 13.35
N ASP A 221 -18.93 9.16 12.82
CA ASP A 221 -20.34 9.09 13.22
C ASP A 221 -20.71 7.74 13.88
N GLY A 222 -19.72 6.87 14.13
CA GLY A 222 -19.96 5.51 14.63
C GLY A 222 -20.57 4.55 13.61
N SER A 223 -20.68 4.96 12.34
CA SER A 223 -21.14 4.07 11.26
C SER A 223 -20.15 2.92 11.02
N PRO A 224 -20.61 1.79 10.44
CA PRO A 224 -19.70 0.73 10.00
C PRO A 224 -18.66 1.27 9.00
N LEU A 225 -17.41 0.83 9.14
CA LEU A 225 -16.34 1.17 8.22
C LEU A 225 -16.70 0.76 6.80
N LEU A 226 -16.45 1.64 5.81
CA LEU A 226 -16.59 1.28 4.40
C LEU A 226 -15.62 0.16 4.04
N ARG A 227 -16.14 -1.04 3.79
CA ARG A 227 -15.38 -2.27 3.49
C ARG A 227 -15.59 -2.82 2.09
N SER A 228 -16.71 -2.46 1.46
CA SER A 228 -17.08 -3.02 0.15
C SER A 228 -16.03 -2.64 -0.90
N GLY A 229 -15.41 -3.66 -1.50
CA GLY A 229 -14.32 -3.48 -2.44
C GLY A 229 -13.82 -4.82 -2.98
N ALA A 230 -13.24 -4.81 -4.17
CA ALA A 230 -12.70 -6.01 -4.78
C ALA A 230 -11.39 -6.42 -4.08
N THR A 231 -11.17 -7.73 -3.97
CA THR A 231 -9.91 -8.28 -3.45
C THR A 231 -9.23 -9.10 -4.53
N LEU A 232 -8.02 -8.71 -4.92
CA LEU A 232 -7.13 -9.50 -5.74
C LEU A 232 -6.28 -10.38 -4.84
N ILE A 233 -6.34 -11.68 -5.06
CA ILE A 233 -5.54 -12.72 -4.41
C ILE A 233 -4.53 -13.21 -5.45
N GLU A 234 -3.24 -13.09 -5.18
CA GLU A 234 -2.17 -13.67 -6.00
C GLU A 234 -1.55 -14.86 -5.27
N GLN A 235 -1.60 -16.05 -5.86
CA GLN A 235 -1.08 -17.31 -5.31
C GLN A 235 0.08 -17.80 -6.18
N PRO A 236 1.35 -17.68 -5.73
CA PRO A 236 2.49 -18.35 -6.34
C PRO A 236 2.33 -19.88 -6.34
N GLU A 237 2.88 -20.56 -7.35
CA GLU A 237 2.90 -22.03 -7.44
C GLU A 237 3.91 -22.67 -6.47
N THR A 238 5.06 -22.02 -6.28
CA THR A 238 6.21 -22.54 -5.53
C THR A 238 6.21 -22.11 -4.06
N SER A 239 5.32 -21.18 -3.68
CA SER A 239 5.28 -20.61 -2.34
C SER A 239 3.90 -20.76 -1.69
N SER A 240 3.90 -21.10 -0.40
CA SER A 240 2.68 -21.23 0.41
C SER A 240 2.04 -19.88 0.79
N VAL A 241 2.61 -18.76 0.35
CA VAL A 241 2.11 -17.42 0.68
C VAL A 241 1.03 -17.00 -0.30
N ARG A 242 0.06 -16.20 0.16
CA ARG A 242 -0.91 -15.49 -0.70
C ARG A 242 -0.69 -14.00 -0.58
N LEU A 243 -0.73 -13.28 -1.69
CA LEU A 243 -0.68 -11.82 -1.70
C LEU A 243 -2.10 -11.29 -1.83
N LEU A 244 -2.47 -10.39 -0.94
CA LEU A 244 -3.81 -9.83 -0.88
C LEU A 244 -3.74 -8.34 -1.20
N THR A 245 -4.51 -7.91 -2.21
CA THR A 245 -4.68 -6.50 -2.54
C THR A 245 -6.15 -6.17 -2.58
N ARG A 246 -6.63 -5.36 -1.64
CA ARG A 246 -8.01 -4.90 -1.58
C ARG A 246 -8.12 -3.44 -2.03
N LEU A 247 -9.08 -3.15 -2.90
CA LEU A 247 -9.40 -1.81 -3.36
C LEU A 247 -10.80 -1.42 -2.88
N ILE A 248 -10.86 -0.46 -1.95
CA ILE A 248 -12.12 0.08 -1.44
C ILE A 248 -12.39 1.41 -2.15
N PRO A 249 -13.34 1.47 -3.10
CA PRO A 249 -13.65 2.69 -3.82
C PRO A 249 -14.29 3.72 -2.90
N PHE A 250 -13.94 4.99 -3.10
CA PHE A 250 -14.62 6.12 -2.46
C PHE A 250 -14.62 7.34 -3.38
N ALA A 251 -15.57 8.25 -3.16
CA ALA A 251 -15.61 9.52 -3.87
C ALA A 251 -14.85 10.59 -3.05
N ASN A 252 -14.00 11.37 -3.69
CA ASN A 252 -13.50 12.59 -3.05
C ASN A 252 -14.68 13.55 -2.86
N PRO A 253 -15.04 13.96 -1.63
CA PRO A 253 -16.23 14.78 -1.42
C PRO A 253 -16.10 16.19 -2.02
N LYS A 254 -14.87 16.71 -2.19
CA LYS A 254 -14.63 18.02 -2.79
C LYS A 254 -14.72 17.98 -4.31
N THR A 255 -14.05 17.03 -4.94
CA THR A 255 -13.92 16.99 -6.41
C THR A 255 -14.89 16.01 -7.09
N ARG A 256 -15.58 15.18 -6.30
CA ARG A 256 -16.40 14.04 -6.77
C ARG A 256 -15.64 13.05 -7.65
N THR A 257 -14.32 13.10 -7.67
CA THR A 257 -13.50 12.17 -8.46
C THR A 257 -13.41 10.83 -7.74
N ALA A 258 -13.55 9.76 -8.52
CA ALA A 258 -13.38 8.40 -8.06
C ALA A 258 -11.95 8.16 -7.57
N ARG A 259 -11.80 7.65 -6.35
CA ARG A 259 -10.54 7.18 -5.77
C ARG A 259 -10.77 5.81 -5.16
N ALA A 260 -9.70 5.19 -4.69
CA ALA A 260 -9.79 4.00 -3.86
C ALA A 260 -8.74 4.02 -2.76
N ALA A 261 -9.04 3.38 -1.64
CA ALA A 261 -8.03 3.00 -0.65
C ALA A 261 -7.48 1.64 -1.06
N LEU A 262 -6.18 1.55 -1.26
CA LEU A 262 -5.48 0.29 -1.51
C LEU A 262 -4.95 -0.24 -0.19
N PHE A 263 -5.33 -1.46 0.15
CA PHE A 263 -4.78 -2.24 1.25
C PHE A 263 -3.99 -3.40 0.66
N HIS A 264 -2.74 -3.58 1.10
CA HIS A 264 -1.90 -4.69 0.68
C HIS A 264 -1.38 -5.45 1.90
N ALA A 265 -1.49 -6.77 1.83
CA ALA A 265 -1.05 -7.70 2.86
C ALA A 265 -0.55 -8.99 2.19
N TRP A 266 0.08 -9.84 2.98
CA TRP A 266 0.30 -11.23 2.60
C TRP A 266 -0.11 -12.14 3.74
N GLU A 267 -0.41 -13.38 3.42
CA GLU A 267 -0.78 -14.39 4.41
C GLU A 267 -0.11 -15.74 4.13
N LYS A 268 0.11 -16.52 5.19
CA LYS A 268 0.57 -17.91 5.14
C LYS A 268 -0.16 -18.69 6.23
N GLY A 269 -1.07 -19.58 5.85
CA GLY A 269 -1.99 -20.20 6.80
C GLY A 269 -2.87 -19.14 7.45
N GLU A 270 -2.89 -19.10 8.78
CA GLU A 270 -3.65 -18.10 9.57
C GLU A 270 -2.86 -16.81 9.84
N ASN A 271 -1.57 -16.78 9.51
CA ASN A 271 -0.74 -15.60 9.73
C ASN A 271 -0.95 -14.59 8.60
N LEU A 272 -1.66 -13.50 8.91
CA LEU A 272 -1.86 -12.35 8.03
C LEU A 272 -0.97 -11.19 8.49
N GLN A 273 -0.18 -10.64 7.57
CA GLN A 273 0.67 -9.49 7.85
C GLN A 273 0.42 -8.34 6.86
N PHE A 274 0.22 -7.15 7.42
CA PHE A 274 -0.01 -5.93 6.64
C PHE A 274 1.29 -5.41 6.04
N ILE A 275 1.21 -4.85 4.83
CA ILE A 275 2.34 -4.18 4.18
C ILE A 275 2.09 -2.69 4.07
N THR A 276 0.95 -2.28 3.52
CA THR A 276 0.66 -0.87 3.31
C THR A 276 -0.82 -0.59 3.14
N VAL A 277 -1.20 0.64 3.49
CA VAL A 277 -2.43 1.28 3.02
C VAL A 277 -2.11 2.66 2.44
N PHE A 278 -2.78 3.06 1.35
CA PHE A 278 -2.67 4.42 0.81
C PHE A 278 -3.81 4.75 -0.17
N PRO A 279 -4.12 6.04 -0.37
CA PRO A 279 -5.11 6.45 -1.36
C PRO A 279 -4.52 6.38 -2.77
N VAL A 280 -5.28 5.82 -3.70
CA VAL A 280 -4.93 5.71 -5.11
C VAL A 280 -5.56 6.86 -5.89
N ALA A 281 -4.75 7.54 -6.70
CA ALA A 281 -5.23 8.60 -7.60
C ALA A 281 -6.00 8.00 -8.80
N PRO A 282 -6.94 8.74 -9.42
CA PRO A 282 -7.78 8.20 -10.51
C PRO A 282 -6.99 7.53 -11.64
N ALA A 283 -5.90 8.16 -12.11
CA ALA A 283 -5.08 7.62 -13.19
C ALA A 283 -4.36 6.29 -12.82
N ALA A 284 -3.96 6.13 -11.56
CA ALA A 284 -3.37 4.89 -11.07
C ALA A 284 -4.42 3.81 -10.80
N LEU A 285 -5.64 4.22 -10.43
CA LEU A 285 -6.75 3.32 -10.16
C LEU A 285 -7.15 2.53 -11.41
N GLU A 286 -7.24 3.18 -12.58
CA GLU A 286 -7.58 2.49 -13.82
C GLU A 286 -6.52 1.44 -14.22
N LYS A 287 -5.23 1.76 -14.02
CA LYS A 287 -4.13 0.81 -14.23
C LYS A 287 -4.20 -0.38 -13.28
N LEU A 288 -4.59 -0.15 -12.02
CA LEU A 288 -4.75 -1.20 -11.02
C LEU A 288 -5.97 -2.08 -11.32
N LYS A 289 -7.12 -1.49 -11.69
CA LYS A 289 -8.33 -2.23 -12.08
C LYS A 289 -8.07 -3.19 -13.24
N ALA A 290 -7.27 -2.78 -14.23
CA ALA A 290 -6.88 -3.64 -15.33
C ALA A 290 -6.12 -4.91 -14.88
N GLN A 291 -5.52 -4.90 -13.69
CA GLN A 291 -4.82 -6.06 -13.11
C GLN A 291 -5.76 -6.98 -12.31
N PHE A 292 -6.97 -6.52 -11.97
CA PHE A 292 -7.99 -7.29 -11.25
C PHE A 292 -8.73 -8.18 -12.24
N GLN A 293 -8.02 -9.18 -12.75
CA GLN A 293 -8.54 -10.18 -13.68
C GLN A 293 -8.10 -11.57 -13.20
N ASN A 294 -9.01 -12.55 -13.33
CA ASN A 294 -8.70 -13.94 -13.03
C ASN A 294 -7.75 -14.53 -14.08
N GLY A 295 -6.87 -15.43 -13.65
CA GLY A 295 -6.06 -16.24 -14.55
C GLY A 295 -4.58 -16.33 -14.18
N PRO A 296 -3.77 -16.96 -15.03
CA PRO A 296 -2.34 -17.10 -14.82
C PRO A 296 -1.65 -15.75 -14.72
N SER A 297 -0.66 -15.63 -13.84
CA SER A 297 0.15 -14.43 -13.72
C SER A 297 1.52 -14.71 -13.13
N LEU A 298 2.49 -13.84 -13.41
CA LEU A 298 3.70 -13.75 -12.62
C LEU A 298 3.41 -13.01 -11.31
N VAL A 299 3.44 -13.75 -10.19
CA VAL A 299 3.21 -13.22 -8.85
C VAL A 299 4.52 -12.74 -8.27
N LYS A 300 4.62 -11.45 -7.97
CA LYS A 300 5.85 -10.82 -7.48
C LYS A 300 5.57 -9.85 -6.34
N PRO A 301 6.55 -9.55 -5.47
CA PRO A 301 6.40 -8.56 -4.41
C PRO A 301 6.11 -7.16 -4.98
N ARG A 302 5.22 -6.41 -4.33
CA ARG A 302 4.70 -5.10 -4.78
C ARG A 302 4.60 -4.13 -3.61
N PHE A 303 4.51 -2.84 -3.95
CA PHE A 303 4.33 -1.79 -2.94
C PHE A 303 5.38 -1.85 -1.83
N ASN A 304 6.62 -2.13 -2.24
CA ASN A 304 7.78 -2.32 -1.37
C ASN A 304 7.74 -3.55 -0.47
N SER A 305 6.80 -4.50 -0.63
CA SER A 305 6.82 -5.73 0.18
C SER A 305 8.10 -6.55 -0.02
N ALA A 306 8.59 -7.11 1.08
CA ALA A 306 9.61 -8.15 1.12
C ALA A 306 8.98 -9.39 1.75
N ILE A 307 8.76 -10.43 0.96
CA ILE A 307 7.88 -11.55 1.32
C ILE A 307 8.74 -12.81 1.49
N PRO A 308 8.69 -13.48 2.65
CA PRO A 308 9.47 -14.69 2.87
C PRO A 308 9.17 -15.76 1.82
N GLY A 309 10.20 -16.26 1.16
CA GLY A 309 10.07 -17.32 0.14
C GLY A 309 9.48 -16.86 -1.19
N LEU A 310 9.39 -15.55 -1.46
CA LEU A 310 9.04 -15.02 -2.77
C LEU A 310 10.09 -13.99 -3.20
N GLY A 311 10.91 -14.35 -4.19
CA GLY A 311 12.00 -13.52 -4.69
C GLY A 311 11.54 -12.28 -5.47
N PRO A 312 12.46 -11.34 -5.78
CA PRO A 312 12.12 -10.10 -6.51
C PRO A 312 11.64 -10.35 -7.95
N GLU A 313 12.08 -11.47 -8.55
CA GLU A 313 11.66 -11.95 -9.88
C GLU A 313 10.21 -12.46 -9.87
N GLY A 314 9.72 -12.88 -8.70
CA GLY A 314 8.43 -13.52 -8.56
C GLY A 314 8.40 -14.95 -9.07
N ASP A 315 7.23 -15.55 -9.00
CA ASP A 315 6.97 -16.94 -9.35
C ASP A 315 5.72 -17.02 -10.25
N PRO A 316 5.65 -18.01 -11.16
CA PRO A 316 4.39 -18.36 -11.81
C PRO A 316 3.31 -18.63 -10.77
N GLY A 317 2.08 -18.27 -11.09
CA GLY A 317 0.97 -18.37 -10.15
C GLY A 317 -0.36 -17.97 -10.76
N GLN A 318 -1.35 -17.81 -9.90
CA GLN A 318 -2.70 -17.46 -10.30
C GLN A 318 -3.19 -16.20 -9.60
N ARG A 319 -3.99 -15.42 -10.34
CA ARG A 319 -4.81 -14.33 -9.82
C ARG A 319 -6.24 -14.80 -9.68
N ILE A 320 -6.80 -14.50 -8.51
CA ILE A 320 -8.20 -14.73 -8.19
C ILE A 320 -8.76 -13.40 -7.67
N VAL A 321 -9.79 -12.89 -8.34
CA VAL A 321 -10.54 -11.72 -7.90
C VAL A 321 -11.73 -12.21 -7.10
N ALA A 322 -11.63 -12.07 -5.78
CA ALA A 322 -12.77 -12.31 -4.91
C ALA A 322 -13.73 -11.12 -5.03
N PRO A 323 -15.05 -11.39 -5.19
CA PRO A 323 -16.05 -10.34 -5.25
C PRO A 323 -16.05 -9.54 -3.94
N ALA A 324 -16.55 -8.31 -4.00
CA ALA A 324 -16.73 -7.50 -2.81
C ALA A 324 -17.61 -8.25 -1.80
N THR A 325 -17.10 -8.43 -0.59
CA THR A 325 -17.95 -8.86 0.51
C THR A 325 -19.02 -7.76 0.69
N PRO A 326 -20.31 -8.11 0.75
CA PRO A 326 -21.34 -7.12 1.07
C PRO A 326 -21.00 -6.43 2.41
N PRO A 327 -21.36 -5.14 2.56
CA PRO A 327 -21.06 -4.36 3.75
C PRO A 327 -21.58 -4.98 5.04
#